data_AF-X1QPZ2-F1
#
_entry.id   AF-X1QPZ2-F1
#
_cell.length_a   1.000
_cell.length_b   1.000
_cell.length_c   1.000
_cell.angle_alpha   90.00
_cell.angle_beta   90.00
_cell.angle_gamma   90.00
#
_symmetry.space_group_name_H-M   'P 1'
#
loop_
_entity.id
_entity.type
_entity.pdbx_description
1 polymer ?
#
loop_
_entity_poly.entity_id
_entity_poly.type
_entity_poly.pdbx_seq_one_letter_code
_entity_poly.pdbx_strand_id
1 'polypeptide(L)'
;MRPVTATKESVTFRGNGELLSNTWRISPAIKPDVHEVAVKGESTLFSFITDVDSLGFTLKPGETYRFVVLYNGDSALTEIRGTRFVPPAVFNESYRRDHEGKTFTEVPEVYELVNIVIALAPQYREAQKWAVERASAYYQEVAAHFSDYANDPIVLRFDTLLSKGWYHHLKMDGY
;
A
#
# COMPACT_ATOMS: atom_id res chain seq x y z
N MET A 1 -25.62 1.34 -11.82
CA MET A 1 -24.47 1.75 -12.65
C MET A 1 -24.39 0.82 -13.84
N ARG A 2 -24.08 1.30 -15.05
CA ARG A 2 -24.02 0.45 -16.26
C ARG A 2 -22.75 -0.43 -16.21
N PRO A 3 -22.77 -1.67 -16.74
CA PRO A 3 -21.54 -2.43 -16.97
C PRO A 3 -20.61 -1.73 -17.98
N VAL A 4 -19.32 -2.04 -17.89
CA VAL A 4 -18.29 -1.59 -18.85
C VAL A 4 -17.78 -2.80 -19.61
N THR A 5 -17.65 -2.69 -20.93
CA THR A 5 -17.18 -3.80 -21.77
C THR A 5 -15.68 -3.68 -22.04
N ALA A 6 -14.97 -4.81 -22.16
CA ALA A 6 -13.59 -4.88 -22.59
C ALA A 6 -13.34 -6.14 -23.42
N THR A 7 -12.41 -6.07 -24.38
CA THR A 7 -11.86 -7.27 -25.04
C THR A 7 -10.38 -7.50 -24.76
N LYS A 8 -9.68 -6.45 -24.28
CA LYS A 8 -8.32 -6.54 -23.73
C LYS A 8 -8.35 -6.50 -22.21
N GLU A 9 -7.41 -7.20 -21.57
CA GLU A 9 -7.26 -7.21 -20.12
C GLU A 9 -6.77 -5.87 -19.56
N SER A 10 -6.10 -5.05 -20.37
CA SER A 10 -5.44 -3.81 -19.95
C SER A 10 -6.42 -2.65 -19.88
N VAL A 11 -6.36 -1.89 -18.79
CA VAL A 11 -7.19 -0.69 -18.57
C VAL A 11 -6.30 0.53 -18.37
N THR A 12 -6.73 1.63 -18.98
CA THR A 12 -6.13 2.95 -18.80
C THR A 12 -6.95 3.75 -17.81
N PHE A 13 -6.27 4.43 -16.89
CA PHE A 13 -6.90 5.37 -15.97
C PHE A 13 -6.64 6.80 -16.38
N ARG A 14 -7.64 7.66 -16.17
CA ARG A 14 -7.48 9.11 -16.26
C ARG A 14 -7.98 9.73 -14.97
N GLY A 15 -7.14 10.50 -14.28
CA GLY A 15 -7.50 11.13 -13.01
C GLY A 15 -6.40 12.08 -12.55
N ASN A 16 -6.75 13.09 -11.75
CA ASN A 16 -5.80 14.11 -11.27
C ASN A 16 -5.01 14.82 -12.39
N GLY A 17 -5.58 14.95 -13.59
CA GLY A 17 -4.90 15.53 -14.76
C GLY A 17 -3.90 14.59 -15.45
N GLU A 18 -3.75 13.35 -14.98
CA GLU A 18 -2.81 12.37 -15.50
C GLU A 18 -3.54 11.25 -16.27
N LEU A 19 -2.85 10.66 -17.24
CA LEU A 19 -3.30 9.48 -18.00
C LEU A 19 -2.31 8.34 -17.75
N LEU A 20 -2.77 7.32 -17.04
CA LEU A 20 -1.99 6.13 -16.69
C LEU A 20 -2.39 4.99 -17.63
N SER A 21 -1.68 4.88 -18.74
CA SER A 21 -1.98 3.92 -19.81
C SER A 21 -1.65 2.48 -19.39
N ASN A 22 -2.62 1.58 -19.57
CA ASN A 22 -2.46 0.13 -19.34
C ASN A 22 -1.92 -0.25 -17.94
N THR A 23 -2.22 0.55 -16.92
CA THR A 23 -1.70 0.37 -15.56
C THR A 23 -2.46 -0.68 -14.74
N TRP A 24 -3.61 -1.12 -15.22
CA TRP A 24 -4.49 -2.05 -14.50
C TRP A 24 -4.86 -3.24 -15.38
N ARG A 25 -5.00 -4.40 -14.76
CA ARG A 25 -5.38 -5.65 -15.41
C ARG A 25 -6.68 -6.17 -14.85
N ILE A 26 -7.67 -6.39 -15.72
CA ILE A 26 -8.97 -6.94 -15.35
C ILE A 26 -8.79 -8.38 -14.86
N SER A 27 -9.27 -8.67 -13.65
CA SER A 27 -9.23 -10.01 -13.07
C SER A 27 -10.61 -10.48 -12.61
N PRO A 28 -11.32 -11.33 -13.39
CA PRO A 28 -12.59 -11.91 -12.94
C PRO A 28 -12.47 -12.77 -11.68
N ALA A 29 -11.27 -13.27 -11.34
CA ALA A 29 -11.05 -14.09 -10.15
C ALA A 29 -11.04 -13.28 -8.84
N ILE A 30 -10.74 -11.98 -8.90
CA ILE A 30 -10.68 -11.10 -7.73
C ILE A 30 -12.03 -10.38 -7.59
N LYS A 31 -12.73 -10.56 -6.46
CA LYS A 31 -14.10 -10.07 -6.27
C LYS A 31 -14.31 -9.45 -4.87
N PRO A 32 -14.46 -8.12 -4.73
CA PRO A 32 -14.16 -7.11 -5.75
C PRO A 32 -12.64 -6.97 -5.97
N ASP A 33 -12.25 -6.66 -7.20
CA ASP A 33 -10.91 -6.15 -7.51
C ASP A 33 -10.88 -4.64 -7.25
N VAL A 34 -10.05 -4.19 -6.32
CA VAL A 34 -10.12 -2.85 -5.72
C VAL A 34 -8.96 -1.98 -6.18
N HIS A 35 -9.26 -0.85 -6.81
CA HIS A 35 -8.27 0.18 -7.12
C HIS A 35 -8.50 1.44 -6.28
N GLU A 36 -7.46 1.90 -5.60
CA GLU A 36 -7.47 3.14 -4.82
C GLU A 36 -6.93 4.30 -5.64
N VAL A 37 -7.67 5.40 -5.66
CA VAL A 37 -7.34 6.63 -6.36
C VAL A 37 -7.11 7.71 -5.32
N ALA A 38 -5.86 8.16 -5.20
CA ALA A 38 -5.51 9.27 -4.33
C ALA A 38 -6.12 10.57 -4.88
N VAL A 39 -7.07 11.16 -4.16
CA VAL A 39 -7.77 12.38 -4.54
C VAL A 39 -6.98 13.60 -4.05
N LYS A 40 -6.45 14.39 -4.99
CA LYS A 40 -5.77 15.67 -4.72
C LYS A 40 -6.82 16.78 -4.55
N GLY A 41 -7.32 16.99 -3.32
CA GLY A 41 -8.30 18.04 -2.99
C GLY A 41 -9.66 17.49 -2.55
N GLU A 42 -10.74 18.19 -2.89
CA GLU A 42 -12.10 17.80 -2.49
C GLU A 42 -12.67 16.65 -3.34
N SER A 43 -12.39 16.66 -4.65
CA SER A 43 -12.80 15.60 -5.58
C SER A 43 -11.89 15.55 -6.81
N THR A 44 -11.88 14.42 -7.51
CA THR A 44 -11.25 14.28 -8.84
C THR A 44 -12.24 13.63 -9.81
N LEU A 45 -12.22 14.06 -11.07
CA LEU A 45 -12.82 13.28 -12.14
C LEU A 45 -11.89 12.10 -12.44
N PHE A 46 -12.39 10.88 -12.25
CA PHE A 46 -11.69 9.63 -12.58
C PHE A 46 -12.39 8.93 -13.74
N SER A 47 -11.65 8.38 -14.68
CA SER A 47 -12.18 7.57 -15.78
C SER A 47 -11.48 6.23 -15.86
N PHE A 48 -12.28 5.16 -15.86
CA PHE A 48 -11.89 3.80 -16.17
C PHE A 48 -12.08 3.56 -17.67
N ILE A 49 -10.99 3.38 -18.42
CA ILE A 49 -11.00 3.34 -19.88
C ILE A 49 -10.49 1.97 -20.35
N THR A 50 -11.36 1.20 -20.99
CA THR A 50 -11.00 -0.07 -21.64
C THR A 50 -10.71 0.19 -23.12
N ASP A 51 -10.46 -0.88 -23.87
CA ASP A 51 -10.32 -0.81 -25.33
C ASP A 51 -11.66 -0.62 -26.07
N VAL A 52 -12.80 -0.82 -25.39
CA VAL A 52 -14.15 -0.78 -25.99
C VAL A 52 -14.97 0.39 -25.44
N ASP A 53 -14.81 0.73 -24.17
CA ASP A 53 -15.73 1.60 -23.45
C ASP A 53 -15.00 2.42 -22.37
N SER A 54 -15.70 3.38 -21.77
CA SER A 54 -15.20 4.15 -20.63
C SER A 54 -16.30 4.51 -19.64
N LEU A 55 -15.92 4.61 -18.38
CA LEU A 55 -16.81 5.01 -17.30
C LEU A 55 -16.14 6.06 -16.42
N GLY A 56 -16.80 7.21 -16.28
CA GLY A 56 -16.31 8.34 -15.51
C GLY A 56 -17.08 8.57 -14.22
N PHE A 57 -16.38 8.99 -13.16
CA PHE A 57 -16.95 9.33 -11.86
C PHE A 57 -16.29 10.58 -11.29
N THR A 58 -17.07 11.39 -10.57
CA THR A 58 -16.50 12.39 -9.67
C THR A 58 -16.29 11.71 -8.32
N LEU A 59 -15.04 11.57 -7.89
CA LEU A 59 -14.65 10.78 -6.72
C LEU A 59 -14.15 11.69 -5.61
N LYS A 60 -14.70 11.54 -4.40
CA LYS A 60 -14.20 12.20 -3.18
C LYS A 60 -13.45 11.22 -2.28
N PRO A 61 -12.60 11.71 -1.35
CA PRO A 61 -12.02 10.86 -0.32
C PRO A 61 -13.10 10.12 0.48
N GLY A 62 -12.94 8.80 0.63
CA GLY A 62 -13.88 7.91 1.32
C GLY A 62 -15.02 7.39 0.44
N GLU A 63 -15.24 7.95 -0.75
CA GLU A 63 -16.27 7.45 -1.67
C GLU A 63 -15.81 6.18 -2.39
N THR A 64 -16.77 5.32 -2.69
CA THR A 64 -16.53 4.03 -3.34
C THR A 64 -17.55 3.82 -4.45
N TYR A 65 -17.09 3.37 -5.61
CA TYR A 65 -17.93 2.97 -6.73
C TYR A 65 -17.68 1.52 -7.10
N ARG A 66 -18.75 0.73 -7.16
CA ARG A 66 -18.72 -0.66 -7.61
C ARG A 66 -19.42 -0.81 -8.94
N PHE A 67 -18.80 -1.53 -9.86
CA PHE A 67 -19.39 -1.87 -11.15
C PHE A 67 -18.84 -3.20 -11.68
N VAL A 68 -19.49 -3.72 -12.71
CA VAL A 68 -19.08 -4.94 -13.39
C VAL A 68 -18.39 -4.60 -14.68
N VAL A 69 -17.22 -5.20 -14.91
CA VAL A 69 -16.56 -5.22 -16.21
C VAL A 69 -16.90 -6.53 -16.91
N LEU A 70 -17.48 -6.46 -18.10
CA LEU A 70 -17.73 -7.60 -18.96
C LEU A 70 -16.49 -7.81 -19.84
N TYR A 71 -15.76 -8.89 -19.58
CA TYR A 71 -14.48 -9.18 -20.23
C TYR A 71 -14.52 -10.58 -20.84
N ASN A 72 -14.48 -10.66 -22.17
CA ASN A 72 -14.44 -11.92 -22.94
C ASN A 72 -15.48 -12.98 -22.51
N GLY A 73 -16.70 -12.52 -22.20
CA GLY A 73 -17.81 -13.39 -21.78
C GLY A 73 -17.88 -13.69 -20.28
N ASP A 74 -16.91 -13.23 -19.49
CA ASP A 74 -16.93 -13.29 -18.03
C ASP A 74 -17.23 -11.91 -17.41
N SER A 75 -17.47 -11.88 -16.11
CA SER A 75 -17.76 -10.70 -15.30
C SER A 75 -16.72 -10.52 -14.20
N ALA A 76 -16.06 -9.36 -14.18
CA ALA A 76 -15.17 -8.94 -13.12
C ALA A 76 -15.85 -7.87 -12.26
N LEU A 77 -16.04 -8.14 -10.97
CA LEU A 77 -16.55 -7.16 -10.02
C LEU A 77 -15.41 -6.22 -9.65
N THR A 78 -15.51 -4.95 -10.03
CA THR A 78 -14.47 -3.93 -9.79
C THR A 78 -14.98 -2.87 -8.83
N GLU A 79 -14.07 -2.36 -8.00
CA GLU A 79 -14.32 -1.29 -7.04
C GLU A 79 -13.27 -0.21 -7.16
N ILE A 80 -13.70 1.05 -7.27
CA ILE A 80 -12.83 2.23 -7.23
C ILE A 80 -13.07 2.95 -5.90
N ARG A 81 -12.01 3.18 -5.13
CA ARG A 81 -12.05 3.91 -3.86
C ARG A 81 -11.30 5.21 -3.95
N GLY A 82 -11.93 6.31 -3.53
CA GLY A 82 -11.24 7.57 -3.32
C GLY A 82 -10.50 7.55 -2.00
N THR A 83 -9.19 7.66 -2.03
CA THR A 83 -8.39 7.86 -0.81
C THR A 83 -7.93 9.31 -0.74
N ARG A 84 -7.73 9.83 0.47
CA ARG A 84 -7.14 11.17 0.62
C ARG A 84 -5.70 11.09 0.14
N PHE A 85 -5.29 11.96 -0.78
CA PHE A 85 -3.88 12.10 -1.10
C PHE A 85 -3.13 12.62 0.12
N VAL A 86 -2.15 11.84 0.59
CA VAL A 86 -1.18 12.26 1.60
C VAL A 86 0.16 12.45 0.88
N PRO A 87 0.74 13.65 0.88
CA PRO A 87 2.07 13.85 0.30
C PRO A 87 3.10 12.96 1.02
N PRO A 88 3.98 12.26 0.29
CA PRO A 88 4.87 11.23 0.85
C PRO A 88 5.92 11.77 1.85
N ALA A 89 6.19 13.08 1.85
CA ALA A 89 6.92 13.76 2.91
C ALA A 89 6.58 15.27 2.92
N VAL A 90 6.30 15.82 4.10
CA VAL A 90 6.14 17.27 4.30
C VAL A 90 7.14 17.71 5.34
N PHE A 91 8.26 18.27 4.89
CA PHE A 91 9.25 18.88 5.77
C PHE A 91 8.88 20.35 5.99
N ASN A 92 8.70 20.73 7.25
CA ASN A 92 8.44 22.13 7.61
C ASN A 92 9.65 23.02 7.29
N GLU A 93 9.45 24.34 7.29
CA GLU A 93 10.49 25.31 6.94
C GLU A 93 11.72 25.22 7.85
N SER A 94 11.53 24.98 9.16
CA SER A 94 12.65 24.84 10.09
C SER A 94 13.51 23.63 9.73
N TYR A 95 12.88 22.47 9.54
CA TYR A 95 13.57 21.23 9.18
C TYR A 95 14.35 21.41 7.88
N ARG A 96 13.73 22.04 6.87
CA ARG A 96 14.41 22.34 5.60
C ARG A 96 15.62 23.23 5.81
N ARG A 97 15.48 24.36 6.52
CA ARG A 97 16.58 25.27 6.80
C ARG A 97 17.73 24.59 7.55
N ASP A 98 17.41 23.72 8.50
CA ASP A 98 18.40 23.08 9.36
C ASP A 98 19.14 21.93 8.64
N HIS A 99 18.57 21.39 7.55
CA HIS A 99 19.09 20.21 6.84
C HIS A 99 19.40 20.44 5.34
N GLU A 100 19.12 21.62 4.79
CA GLU A 100 19.43 21.95 3.39
C GLU A 100 20.95 21.85 3.11
N GLY A 101 21.31 21.18 2.01
CA GLY A 101 22.70 20.94 1.64
C GLY A 101 23.43 19.91 2.51
N LYS A 102 22.75 19.25 3.46
CA LYS A 102 23.34 18.20 4.30
C LYS A 102 22.88 16.82 3.82
N THR A 103 23.75 15.84 3.99
CA THR A 103 23.40 14.41 3.90
C THR A 103 23.66 13.79 5.25
N PHE A 104 22.64 13.15 5.79
CA PHE A 104 22.75 12.40 7.04
C PHE A 104 21.88 11.16 6.93
N THR A 105 22.15 10.19 7.79
CA THR A 105 21.37 8.97 7.92
C THR A 105 20.81 8.95 9.32
N GLU A 106 19.48 8.90 9.43
CA GLU A 106 18.79 8.74 10.70
C GLU A 106 18.07 7.39 10.74
N VAL A 107 18.03 6.78 11.91
CA VAL A 107 17.20 5.62 12.21
C VAL A 107 16.24 6.06 13.32
N PRO A 108 15.02 6.49 13.00
CA PRO A 108 14.06 6.92 14.00
C PRO A 108 13.77 5.80 15.00
N GLU A 109 13.66 6.12 16.29
CA GLU A 109 13.45 5.11 17.35
C GLU A 109 12.22 4.24 17.08
N VAL A 110 11.12 4.84 16.60
CA VAL A 110 9.89 4.11 16.25
C VAL A 110 10.11 3.18 15.05
N TYR A 111 10.92 3.60 14.08
CA TYR A 111 11.24 2.78 12.91
C TYR A 111 12.03 1.55 13.31
N GLU A 112 13.02 1.73 14.20
CA GLU A 112 13.80 0.61 14.72
C GLU A 112 12.97 -0.30 15.63
N LEU A 113 12.09 0.27 16.47
CA LEU A 113 11.17 -0.51 17.28
C LEU A 113 10.29 -1.43 16.42
N VAL A 114 9.77 -0.94 15.29
CA VAL A 114 9.02 -1.77 14.33
C VAL A 114 9.89 -2.91 13.77
N ASN A 115 11.15 -2.66 13.42
CA ASN A 115 12.07 -3.71 12.96
C ASN A 115 12.31 -4.76 14.06
N ILE A 116 12.47 -4.34 15.31
CA ILE A 116 12.64 -5.24 16.47
C ILE A 116 11.40 -6.10 16.67
N VAL A 117 10.19 -5.50 16.65
CA VAL A 117 8.92 -6.23 16.78
C VAL A 117 8.76 -7.26 15.67
N ILE A 118 9.11 -6.93 14.43
CA ILE A 118 9.10 -7.87 13.30
C ILE A 118 10.14 -8.98 13.51
N ALA A 119 11.35 -8.65 13.97
CA ALA A 119 12.41 -9.63 14.23
C ALA A 119 12.05 -10.62 15.35
N LEU A 120 11.32 -10.18 16.37
CA LEU A 120 10.84 -11.02 17.47
C LEU A 120 9.62 -11.88 17.11
N ALA A 121 8.89 -11.55 16.03
CA ALA A 121 7.72 -12.30 15.60
C ALA A 121 8.10 -13.76 15.30
N PRO A 122 7.34 -14.77 15.79
CA PRO A 122 7.63 -16.19 15.61
C PRO A 122 8.09 -16.58 14.21
N GLN A 123 7.37 -16.17 13.16
CA GLN A 123 7.70 -16.58 11.79
C GLN A 123 9.02 -15.98 11.25
N TYR A 124 9.54 -14.92 11.86
CA TYR A 124 10.81 -14.26 11.50
C TYR A 124 11.97 -14.69 12.42
N ARG A 125 11.72 -14.91 13.72
CA ARG A 125 12.73 -15.42 14.64
C ARG A 125 13.05 -16.90 14.41
N GLU A 126 12.11 -17.68 13.86
CA GLU A 126 12.27 -19.13 13.68
C GLU A 126 12.82 -19.50 12.30
N ALA A 127 12.68 -18.64 11.28
CA ALA A 127 13.19 -18.87 9.93
C ALA A 127 13.82 -17.62 9.29
N GLN A 128 14.82 -17.79 8.43
CA GLN A 128 15.35 -16.69 7.63
C GLN A 128 14.29 -16.22 6.64
N LYS A 129 13.98 -14.92 6.66
CA LYS A 129 13.06 -14.25 5.74
C LYS A 129 13.77 -13.02 5.18
N TRP A 130 13.41 -12.63 3.96
CA TRP A 130 14.01 -11.50 3.26
C TRP A 130 13.94 -10.17 4.03
N ALA A 131 12.99 -10.02 4.97
CA ALA A 131 12.81 -8.78 5.71
C ALA A 131 13.74 -8.59 6.92
N VAL A 132 14.44 -9.64 7.38
CA VAL A 132 15.28 -9.60 8.59
C VAL A 132 16.62 -10.28 8.33
N GLU A 133 17.72 -9.54 8.48
CA GLU A 133 19.09 -10.06 8.35
C GLU A 133 19.59 -10.61 9.68
N ARG A 134 19.63 -11.95 9.82
CA ARG A 134 19.91 -12.63 11.09
C ARG A 134 21.38 -12.99 11.30
N ALA A 135 22.21 -12.93 10.26
CA ALA A 135 23.63 -13.28 10.34
C ALA A 135 24.48 -12.15 10.93
N SER A 136 23.95 -10.94 11.04
CA SER A 136 24.70 -9.79 11.56
C SER A 136 24.89 -9.87 13.08
N ALA A 137 26.03 -9.36 13.57
CA ALA A 137 26.27 -9.21 15.01
C ALA A 137 25.21 -8.31 15.67
N TYR A 138 24.81 -7.24 14.97
CA TYR A 138 23.75 -6.34 15.40
C TYR A 138 22.44 -7.06 15.71
N TYR A 139 21.98 -7.94 14.81
CA TYR A 139 20.77 -8.72 15.04
C TYR A 139 20.89 -9.60 16.30
N GLN A 140 22.04 -10.26 16.50
CA GLN A 140 22.24 -11.14 17.65
C GLN A 140 22.20 -10.35 18.97
N GLU A 141 22.82 -9.17 19.01
CA GLU A 141 22.78 -8.28 20.17
C GLU A 141 21.37 -7.77 20.47
N VAL A 142 20.65 -7.30 19.45
CA VAL A 142 19.27 -6.82 19.57
C VAL A 142 18.33 -7.95 20.01
N ALA A 143 18.41 -9.12 19.37
CA ALA A 143 17.56 -10.25 19.71
C ALA A 143 17.79 -10.73 21.15
N ALA A 144 19.04 -10.71 21.63
CA ALA A 144 19.36 -11.02 23.01
C ALA A 144 18.84 -9.95 23.99
N HIS A 145 18.93 -8.67 23.63
CA HIS A 145 18.46 -7.57 24.48
C HIS A 145 16.93 -7.56 24.64
N PHE A 146 16.20 -7.88 23.58
CA PHE A 146 14.73 -7.79 23.56
C PHE A 146 14.01 -9.15 23.68
N SER A 147 14.71 -10.24 24.00
CA SER A 147 14.13 -11.59 24.03
C SER A 147 12.94 -11.73 24.97
N ASP A 148 12.93 -10.98 26.08
CA ASP A 148 11.88 -11.04 27.08
C ASP A 148 10.52 -10.53 26.56
N TYR A 149 10.55 -9.72 25.49
CA TYR A 149 9.35 -9.18 24.85
C TYR A 149 8.81 -10.07 23.72
N ALA A 150 9.41 -11.25 23.49
CA ALA A 150 9.05 -12.12 22.39
C ALA A 150 7.60 -12.65 22.43
N ASN A 151 6.93 -12.55 23.58
CA ASN A 151 5.52 -12.89 23.78
C ASN A 151 4.64 -11.66 24.10
N ASP A 152 5.16 -10.45 23.92
CA ASP A 152 4.38 -9.23 24.11
C ASP A 152 3.19 -9.22 23.13
N PRO A 153 1.99 -8.76 23.56
CA PRO A 153 0.81 -8.68 22.69
C PRO A 153 1.06 -7.98 21.36
N ILE A 154 1.95 -6.97 21.31
CA ILE A 154 2.27 -6.28 20.05
C ILE A 154 3.01 -7.20 19.07
N VAL A 155 3.95 -8.02 19.54
CA VAL A 155 4.71 -8.97 18.73
C VAL A 155 3.80 -10.04 18.15
N LEU A 156 2.90 -10.60 18.95
CA LEU A 156 1.95 -11.62 18.50
C LEU A 156 0.93 -11.06 17.50
N ARG A 157 0.51 -9.79 17.69
CA ARG A 157 -0.38 -9.11 16.75
C ARG A 157 0.33 -8.85 15.41
N PHE A 158 1.59 -8.42 15.45
CA PHE A 158 2.40 -8.25 14.24
C PHE A 158 2.57 -9.58 13.50
N ASP A 159 2.89 -10.67 14.20
CA ASP A 159 3.02 -12.00 13.58
C ASP A 159 1.73 -12.43 12.85
N THR A 160 0.57 -12.19 13.49
CA THR A 160 -0.75 -12.46 12.88
C THR A 160 -0.98 -11.64 11.61
N LEU A 161 -0.56 -10.37 11.56
CA LEU A 161 -0.73 -9.52 10.38
C LEU A 161 0.29 -9.87 9.28
N LEU A 162 1.53 -10.14 9.66
CA LEU A 162 2.60 -10.51 8.75
C LEU A 162 2.29 -11.83 8.02
N SER A 163 1.67 -12.81 8.70
CA SER A 163 1.22 -14.06 8.06
C SER A 163 0.13 -13.85 7.00
N LYS A 164 -0.53 -12.69 7.00
CA LYS A 164 -1.53 -12.27 5.99
C LYS A 164 -0.92 -11.41 4.88
N GLY A 165 0.39 -11.24 4.85
CA GLY A 165 1.08 -10.41 3.84
C GLY A 165 1.09 -8.90 4.14
N TRP A 166 0.79 -8.47 5.37
CA TRP A 166 0.69 -7.04 5.72
C TRP A 166 2.03 -6.34 5.95
N TYR A 167 3.15 -6.92 5.51
CA TYR A 167 4.48 -6.35 5.76
C TYR A 167 4.60 -4.89 5.29
N HIS A 168 4.16 -4.60 4.05
CA HIS A 168 4.22 -3.25 3.49
C HIS A 168 3.36 -2.27 4.30
N HIS A 169 2.17 -2.68 4.73
CA HIS A 169 1.31 -1.83 5.56
C HIS A 169 1.88 -1.52 6.95
N LEU A 170 2.62 -2.47 7.54
CA LEU A 170 3.21 -2.29 8.87
C LEU A 170 4.49 -1.45 8.86
N LYS A 171 5.26 -1.49 7.77
CA LYS A 171 6.61 -0.87 7.72
C LYS A 171 6.73 0.28 6.73
N MET A 172 6.03 0.22 5.60
CA MET A 172 6.21 1.11 4.46
C MET A 172 5.06 2.11 4.31
N ASP A 173 3.83 1.71 4.65
CA ASP A 173 2.62 2.48 4.41
C ASP A 173 1.98 3.01 5.70
N GLY A 174 2.78 3.32 6.71
CA GLY A 174 2.33 3.89 7.98
C GLY A 174 1.95 5.37 7.85
N TYR A 175 0.89 5.68 7.11
CA TYR A 175 0.32 7.02 6.94
C TYR A 175 -1.10 7.14 7.47
#